data_AF-A0A7X7VH46-F1
#
_entry.id   AF-A0A7X7VH46-F1
#
_cell.length_a   1.000
_cell.length_b   1.000
_cell.length_c   1.000
_cell.angle_alpha   90.00
_cell.angle_beta   90.00
_cell.angle_gamma   90.00
#
_symmetry.space_group_name_H-M   'P 1'
#
loop_
_entity.id
_entity.type
_entity.pdbx_description
1 polymer ?
#
loop_
_entity_poly.entity_id
_entity_poly.type
_entity_poly.pdbx_seq_one_letter_code
_entity_poly.pdbx_strand_id
1 'polypeptide(L)'
;MALIDTWKLVQHKTLHHRIEVAAVTAAIAVANEDPQTANHAERKALALKVMAAPETYANIMAIGVCSNVTIAASGAASTDNDIQYVVNSLWDTYALAGV
;
A
#
# COMPACT_ATOMS: atom_id res chain seq x y z
N MET A 1 -3.01 -17.32 -7.57
CA MET A 1 -4.03 -17.36 -6.50
C MET A 1 -5.38 -17.07 -7.13
N ALA A 2 -6.45 -17.78 -6.75
CA ALA A 2 -7.79 -17.48 -7.28
C ALA A 2 -8.31 -16.14 -6.72
N LEU A 3 -9.21 -15.45 -7.42
CA LEU A 3 -9.73 -14.14 -6.97
C LEU A 3 -10.35 -14.19 -5.57
N ILE A 4 -11.06 -15.27 -5.27
CA ILE A 4 -11.66 -15.48 -3.95
C ILE A 4 -10.60 -15.66 -2.84
N ASP A 5 -9.45 -16.23 -3.17
CA ASP A 5 -8.36 -16.42 -2.22
C ASP A 5 -7.64 -15.09 -1.95
N THR A 6 -7.47 -14.25 -2.97
CA THR A 6 -7.01 -12.86 -2.79
C THR A 6 -7.94 -12.10 -1.85
N TRP A 7 -9.25 -12.21 -2.06
CA TRP A 7 -10.21 -11.55 -1.19
C TRP A 7 -10.12 -12.04 0.25
N LYS A 8 -10.03 -13.35 0.48
CA LYS A 8 -9.82 -13.92 1.83
C LYS A 8 -8.54 -13.41 2.49
N LEU A 9 -7.46 -13.26 1.71
CA LEU A 9 -6.19 -12.76 2.21
C LEU A 9 -6.29 -11.29 2.65
N VAL A 10 -6.99 -10.46 1.88
CA VAL A 10 -7.29 -9.06 2.24
C VAL A 10 -8.04 -8.97 3.58
N GLN A 11 -8.92 -9.93 3.89
CA GLN A 11 -9.64 -9.99 5.16
C GLN A 11 -8.78 -10.45 6.36
N HIS A 12 -7.51 -10.82 6.15
CA HIS A 12 -6.63 -11.26 7.23
C HIS A 12 -6.16 -10.06 8.09
N LYS A 13 -6.76 -9.90 9.28
CA LYS A 13 -6.57 -8.73 10.15
C LYS A 13 -5.11 -8.34 10.39
N THR A 14 -4.25 -9.29 10.75
CA THR A 14 -2.83 -8.98 11.02
C THR A 14 -2.10 -8.52 9.78
N LEU A 15 -2.43 -9.07 8.60
CA LEU A 15 -1.82 -8.62 7.35
C LEU A 15 -2.32 -7.22 7.00
N HIS A 16 -3.60 -6.95 7.19
CA HIS A 16 -4.19 -5.63 6.97
C HIS A 16 -3.53 -4.54 7.82
N HIS A 17 -3.34 -4.76 9.12
CA HIS A 17 -2.64 -3.79 9.98
C HIS A 17 -1.19 -3.55 9.54
N ARG A 18 -0.51 -4.57 9.00
CA ARG A 18 0.85 -4.42 8.47
C ARG A 18 0.87 -3.62 7.18
N ILE A 19 -0.12 -3.80 6.31
CA ILE A 19 -0.33 -2.97 5.11
C ILE A 19 -0.60 -1.51 5.51
N GLU A 20 -1.43 -1.28 6.53
CA GLU A 20 -1.72 0.06 7.05
C GLU A 20 -0.45 0.76 7.54
N VAL A 21 0.34 0.09 8.38
CA VAL A 21 1.62 0.64 8.85
C VAL A 21 2.55 0.93 7.67
N ALA A 22 2.67 -0.01 6.70
CA ALA A 22 3.51 0.19 5.53
C ALA A 22 3.06 1.38 4.66
N ALA A 23 1.74 1.58 4.52
CA ALA A 23 1.16 2.72 3.81
C ALA A 23 1.48 4.04 4.51
N VAL A 24 1.36 4.10 5.84
CA VAL A 24 1.73 5.30 6.62
C VAL A 24 3.24 5.57 6.53
N THR A 25 4.07 4.53 6.63
CA THR A 25 5.54 4.66 6.48
C THR A 25 5.89 5.22 5.10
N ALA A 26 5.27 4.70 4.03
CA ALA A 26 5.44 5.22 2.68
C ALA A 26 4.95 6.68 2.56
N ALA A 27 3.80 7.00 3.15
CA ALA A 27 3.24 8.35 3.15
C ALA A 27 4.19 9.38 3.78
N ILE A 28 4.78 9.05 4.93
CA ILE A 28 5.73 9.93 5.62
C ILE A 28 6.98 10.13 4.74
N ALA A 29 7.51 9.07 4.12
CA ALA A 29 8.66 9.18 3.23
C ALA A 29 8.36 10.08 2.02
N VAL A 30 7.22 9.87 1.37
CA VAL A 30 6.77 10.65 0.20
C VAL A 30 6.47 12.10 0.55
N ALA A 31 5.87 12.37 1.71
CA ALA A 31 5.59 13.74 2.14
C ALA A 31 6.87 14.59 2.32
N ASN A 32 8.01 13.92 2.55
CA ASN A 32 9.34 14.50 2.72
C ASN A 32 10.26 14.31 1.49
N GLU A 33 9.76 13.76 0.38
CA GLU A 33 10.58 13.55 -0.83
C GLU A 33 10.90 14.89 -1.53
N ASP A 34 11.91 14.89 -2.39
CA ASP A 34 12.32 16.08 -3.16
C ASP A 34 11.16 16.55 -4.08
N PRO A 35 10.79 17.85 -4.08
CA PRO A 35 9.78 18.38 -4.99
C PRO A 35 10.03 18.18 -6.49
N GLN A 36 11.27 17.90 -6.89
CA GLN A 36 11.65 17.58 -8.27
C GLN A 36 11.41 16.11 -8.64
N THR A 37 11.00 15.27 -7.68
CA THR A 37 10.60 13.88 -7.96
C THR A 37 9.43 13.86 -8.94
N ALA A 38 9.46 12.95 -9.90
CA ALA A 38 8.37 12.80 -10.86
C ALA A 38 7.03 12.58 -10.13
N ASN A 39 5.97 13.26 -10.58
CA ASN A 39 4.62 13.18 -10.00
C ASN A 39 4.54 13.57 -8.51
N HIS A 40 5.49 14.36 -8.00
CA HIS A 40 5.56 14.68 -6.57
C HIS A 40 4.24 15.28 -6.03
N ALA A 41 3.57 16.15 -6.79
CA ALA A 41 2.34 16.79 -6.35
C ALA A 41 1.23 15.76 -6.06
N GLU A 42 1.02 14.81 -6.97
CA GLU A 42 0.04 13.74 -6.87
C GLU A 42 0.44 12.74 -5.77
N ARG A 43 1.72 12.35 -5.73
CA ARG A 43 2.27 11.45 -4.72
C ARG A 43 2.09 12.01 -3.31
N LYS A 44 2.38 13.31 -3.13
CA LYS A 44 2.18 14.02 -1.87
C LYS A 44 0.71 14.18 -1.50
N ALA A 45 -0.17 14.41 -2.48
CA ALA A 45 -1.61 14.47 -2.24
C ALA A 45 -2.13 13.14 -1.65
N LEU A 46 -1.73 12.00 -2.21
CA LEU A 46 -2.02 10.69 -1.64
C LEU A 46 -1.42 10.53 -0.25
N ALA A 47 -0.16 10.94 -0.03
CA ALA A 47 0.49 10.83 1.27
C ALA A 47 -0.30 11.52 2.39
N LEU A 48 -0.78 12.74 2.14
CA LEU A 48 -1.59 13.49 3.10
C LEU A 48 -2.91 12.77 3.42
N LYS A 49 -3.57 12.20 2.41
CA LYS A 49 -4.81 11.43 2.59
C LYS A 49 -4.57 10.15 3.41
N VAL A 50 -3.50 9.41 3.10
CA VAL A 50 -3.10 8.20 3.84
C VAL A 50 -2.84 8.51 5.31
N MET A 51 -2.12 9.60 5.62
CA MET A 51 -1.88 10.00 7.00
C MET A 51 -3.15 10.46 7.73
N ALA A 52 -4.12 11.03 7.01
CA ALA A 52 -5.39 11.48 7.58
C ALA A 52 -6.38 10.32 7.85
N ALA A 53 -6.36 9.26 7.03
CA ALA A 53 -7.25 8.11 7.17
C ALA A 53 -6.53 6.77 6.86
N PRO A 54 -5.57 6.34 7.70
CA PRO A 54 -4.71 5.17 7.42
C PRO A 54 -5.48 3.90 7.07
N GLU A 55 -6.45 3.52 7.91
CA GLU A 55 -7.26 2.32 7.71
C GLU A 55 -8.03 2.34 6.38
N THR A 56 -8.56 3.49 5.98
CA THR A 56 -9.32 3.62 4.71
C THR A 56 -8.41 3.39 3.52
N TYR A 57 -7.21 3.99 3.53
CA TYR A 57 -6.27 3.83 2.43
C TYR A 57 -5.57 2.46 2.42
N ALA A 58 -5.38 1.85 3.58
CA ALA A 58 -4.94 0.46 3.68
C ALA A 58 -5.94 -0.47 2.98
N ASN A 59 -7.25 -0.29 3.22
CA ASN A 59 -8.31 -1.05 2.55
C ASN A 59 -8.29 -0.86 1.03
N ILE A 60 -8.10 0.37 0.56
CA ILE A 60 -8.00 0.69 -0.89
C ILE A 60 -6.79 0.00 -1.52
N MET A 61 -5.65 -0.02 -0.81
CA MET A 61 -4.40 -0.59 -1.30
C MET A 61 -4.33 -2.12 -1.15
N ALA A 62 -5.09 -2.72 -0.22
CA ALA A 62 -4.94 -4.12 0.18
C ALA A 62 -5.11 -5.11 -0.97
N ILE A 63 -6.03 -4.85 -1.90
CA ILE A 63 -6.21 -5.72 -3.08
C ILE A 63 -4.97 -5.68 -3.96
N GLY A 64 -4.40 -4.50 -4.21
CA GLY A 64 -3.16 -4.36 -5.00
C GLY A 64 -2.00 -5.08 -4.33
N VAL A 65 -1.85 -4.92 -3.01
CA VAL A 65 -0.80 -5.59 -2.24
C VAL A 65 -0.96 -7.12 -2.28
N CYS A 66 -2.16 -7.64 -2.00
CA CYS A 66 -2.43 -9.08 -1.99
C CYS A 66 -2.38 -9.72 -3.38
N SER A 67 -2.47 -8.92 -4.44
CA SER A 67 -2.35 -9.39 -5.84
C SER A 67 -0.90 -9.51 -6.31
N ASN A 68 0.07 -8.97 -5.56
CA ASN A 68 1.49 -9.16 -5.86
C ASN A 68 1.88 -10.64 -5.72
N VAL A 69 2.65 -11.16 -6.68
CA VAL A 69 3.00 -12.60 -6.74
C VAL A 69 3.74 -13.11 -5.51
N THR A 70 4.60 -12.30 -4.89
CA THR A 70 5.35 -12.65 -3.67
C THR A 70 4.41 -12.71 -2.48
N ILE A 71 3.53 -11.72 -2.32
CA ILE A 71 2.52 -11.69 -1.26
C ILE A 71 1.50 -12.82 -1.44
N ALA A 72 1.09 -13.09 -2.68
CA ALA A 72 0.17 -14.17 -3.01
C ALA A 72 0.74 -15.56 -2.69
N ALA A 73 2.06 -15.73 -2.85
CA ALA A 73 2.74 -16.99 -2.52
C ALA A 73 2.91 -17.17 -1.00
N SER A 74 3.28 -16.10 -0.29
CA SER A 74 3.57 -16.14 1.15
C SER A 74 2.34 -15.92 2.04
N GLY A 75 1.27 -15.34 1.49
CA GLY A 75 0.04 -15.02 2.21
C GLY A 75 0.30 -14.16 3.46
N ALA A 76 -0.34 -14.54 4.56
CA ALA A 76 -0.18 -13.86 5.86
C ALA A 76 1.24 -13.99 6.45
N ALA A 77 2.06 -14.93 5.96
CA ALA A 77 3.44 -15.12 6.36
C ALA A 77 4.44 -14.24 5.58
N SER A 78 3.95 -13.39 4.66
CA SER A 78 4.79 -12.39 3.96
C SER A 78 5.61 -11.58 4.96
N THR A 79 6.85 -11.20 4.60
CA THR A 79 7.69 -10.38 5.48
C THR A 79 7.26 -8.91 5.45
N ASP A 80 7.60 -8.13 6.49
CA ASP A 80 7.30 -6.69 6.50
C ASP A 80 8.03 -5.97 5.36
N ASN A 81 9.23 -6.45 5.01
CA ASN A 81 10.00 -5.91 3.90
C ASN A 81 9.29 -6.13 2.55
N ASP A 82 8.72 -7.31 2.32
CA ASP A 82 7.95 -7.57 1.09
C ASP A 82 6.71 -6.68 1.02
N ILE A 83 5.98 -6.54 2.14
CA ILE A 83 4.79 -5.70 2.20
C ILE A 83 5.16 -4.23 1.92
N GLN A 84 6.20 -3.71 2.57
CA GLN A 84 6.66 -2.34 2.37
C GLN A 84 7.11 -2.11 0.92
N TYR A 85 7.86 -3.06 0.34
CA TYR A 85 8.30 -2.98 -1.04
C TYR A 85 7.11 -2.88 -2.00
N VAL A 86 6.10 -3.73 -1.81
CA VAL A 86 4.91 -3.74 -2.67
C VAL A 86 4.12 -2.44 -2.52
N VAL A 87 3.88 -1.96 -1.29
CA VAL A 87 3.21 -0.67 -1.06
C VAL A 87 3.94 0.47 -1.77
N ASN A 88 5.27 0.54 -1.63
CA ASN A 88 6.09 1.56 -2.30
C ASN A 88 5.95 1.47 -3.83
N SER A 89 5.96 0.27 -4.39
CA SER A 89 5.84 0.06 -5.84
C SER A 89 4.47 0.45 -6.41
N LEU A 90 3.41 0.37 -5.61
CA LEU A 90 2.05 0.70 -6.02
C LEU A 90 1.73 2.20 -5.86
N TRP A 91 2.60 2.95 -5.20
CA TRP A 91 2.32 4.32 -4.78
C TRP A 91 1.88 5.22 -5.95
N ASP A 92 2.65 5.22 -7.05
CA ASP A 92 2.32 6.02 -8.24
C ASP A 92 1.00 5.60 -8.88
N THR A 93 0.67 4.32 -8.84
CA THR A 93 -0.60 3.81 -9.40
C THR A 93 -1.79 4.44 -8.68
N TYR A 94 -1.76 4.48 -7.36
CA TYR A 94 -2.83 5.07 -6.56
C TYR A 94 -2.81 6.60 -6.59
N ALA A 95 -1.62 7.20 -6.60
CA ALA A 95 -1.46 8.66 -6.65
C ALA A 95 -2.03 9.24 -7.95
N LEU A 96 -1.68 8.64 -9.09
CA LEU A 96 -2.16 9.07 -10.41
C LEU A 96 -3.64 8.73 -10.66
N ALA A 97 -4.18 7.71 -9.98
CA ALA A 97 -5.61 7.41 -10.00
C ALA A 97 -6.46 8.43 -9.20
N GLY A 98 -5.83 9.27 -8.37
CA GLY A 98 -6.50 10.33 -7.61
C GLY A 98 -7.36 9.85 -6.43
N VAL A 99 -7.25 8.57 -6.06
CA VAL A 99 -7.96 7.98 -4.92
C VAL A 99 -7.44 8.49 -3.59
#